data_AF-A0AA38ZIT7-F1
#
_entry.id   AF-A0AA38ZIT7-F1
#
_cell.length_a   1.000
_cell.length_b   1.000
_cell.length_c   1.000
_cell.angle_alpha   90.00
_cell.angle_beta   90.00
_cell.angle_gamma   90.00
#
_symmetry.space_group_name_H-M   'P 1'
#
loop_
_entity.id
_entity.type
_entity.pdbx_description
1 polymer ?
#
loop_
_entity_poly.entity_id
_entity_poly.type
_entity_poly.pdbx_seq_one_letter_code
_entity_poly.pdbx_strand_id
1 'polypeptide(L)'
;MPAMMGKAKAQQRLTDNLEDEFAKIQREFHLPAGDFPNVEHFREVLNGYSIDKFEKLKPKMIQAVDDMLGYDIPELLKNFRNPYE
;
A
#
# COMPACT_ATOMS: atom_id res chain seq x y z
N MET A 1 -7.01 -14.23 -2.37
CA MET A 1 -6.63 -15.61 -1.97
C MET A 1 -7.76 -16.58 -2.27
N PRO A 2 -7.47 -17.83 -2.70
CA PRO A 2 -8.50 -18.85 -2.91
C PRO A 2 -9.24 -19.19 -1.60
N ALA A 3 -10.56 -19.34 -1.66
CA ALA A 3 -11.39 -19.54 -0.47
C ALA A 3 -11.22 -20.93 0.18
N MET A 4 -10.88 -21.97 -0.59
CA MET A 4 -10.96 -23.37 -0.12
C MET A 4 -9.64 -24.16 -0.25
N MET A 5 -8.96 -24.14 -1.40
CA MET A 5 -7.75 -24.94 -1.64
C MET A 5 -6.70 -24.17 -2.45
N GLY A 6 -5.42 -24.45 -2.21
CA GLY A 6 -4.32 -23.81 -2.96
C GLY A 6 -3.82 -22.48 -2.39
N LYS A 7 -4.20 -22.13 -1.14
CA LYS A 7 -3.73 -20.92 -0.45
C LYS A 7 -2.21 -20.80 -0.43
N ALA A 8 -1.50 -21.85 -0.01
CA ALA A 8 -0.03 -21.86 0.01
C ALA A 8 0.58 -21.62 -1.38
N LYS A 9 0.07 -22.29 -2.41
CA LYS A 9 0.54 -22.12 -3.80
C LYS A 9 0.25 -20.71 -4.34
N ALA A 10 -0.89 -20.13 -3.97
CA ALA A 10 -1.24 -18.75 -4.36
C ALA A 10 -0.37 -17.72 -3.64
N GLN A 11 -0.11 -17.91 -2.34
CA GLN A 11 0.80 -17.07 -1.57
C GLN A 11 2.22 -17.13 -2.12
N GLN A 12 2.74 -18.32 -2.42
CA GLN A 12 4.05 -18.49 -3.01
C GLN A 12 4.14 -17.77 -4.37
N ARG A 13 3.14 -17.94 -5.25
CA ARG A 13 3.09 -17.20 -6.53
C ARG A 13 3.07 -15.68 -6.37
N LEU A 14 2.32 -15.15 -5.40
CA LEU A 14 2.29 -13.71 -5.13
C LEU A 14 3.65 -13.20 -4.62
N THR A 15 4.32 -14.01 -3.80
CA THR A 15 5.63 -13.71 -3.24
C THR A 15 6.73 -13.74 -4.31
N ASP A 16 6.67 -14.72 -5.22
CA ASP A 16 7.61 -14.89 -6.33
C ASP A 16 7.47 -13.74 -7.35
N ASN A 17 6.24 -13.29 -7.62
CA ASN A 17 5.95 -12.22 -8.60
C ASN A 17 5.71 -10.85 -7.93
N LEU A 18 6.25 -10.62 -6.73
CA LEU A 18 5.98 -9.40 -5.95
C LEU A 18 6.37 -8.11 -6.68
N GLU A 19 7.43 -8.13 -7.48
CA GLU A 19 7.89 -7.01 -8.31
C GLU A 19 6.83 -6.59 -9.34
N ASP A 20 6.24 -7.58 -10.01
CA ASP A 20 5.18 -7.35 -10.99
C ASP A 20 3.92 -6.81 -10.32
N GLU A 21 3.58 -7.30 -9.12
CA GLU A 21 2.47 -6.77 -8.34
C GLU A 21 2.70 -5.31 -7.94
N PHE A 22 3.92 -4.94 -7.52
CA PHE A 22 4.27 -3.54 -7.25
C PHE A 22 4.15 -2.68 -8.51
N ALA A 23 4.66 -3.14 -9.65
CA ALA A 23 4.55 -2.43 -10.92
C ALA A 23 3.10 -2.24 -11.38
N LYS A 24 2.21 -3.21 -11.11
CA LYS A 24 0.77 -3.06 -11.38
C LYS A 24 0.15 -1.97 -10.52
N ILE A 25 0.38 -2.00 -9.20
CA ILE A 25 -0.16 -1.01 -8.26
C ILE A 25 0.36 0.40 -8.56
N GLN A 26 1.64 0.55 -8.92
CA GLN A 26 2.20 1.83 -9.37
C GLN A 26 1.41 2.43 -10.53
N ARG A 27 1.10 1.62 -11.56
CA ARG A 27 0.37 2.08 -12.74
C ARG A 27 -1.11 2.33 -12.47
N GLU A 28 -1.75 1.44 -11.72
CA GLU A 28 -3.19 1.49 -11.45
C GLU A 28 -3.56 2.68 -10.55
N PHE A 29 -2.74 2.97 -9.54
CA PHE A 29 -2.99 4.03 -8.56
C PHE A 29 -2.09 5.26 -8.75
N HIS A 30 -1.32 5.31 -9.84
CA HIS A 30 -0.42 6.41 -10.18
C HIS A 30 0.58 6.78 -9.07
N LEU A 31 1.10 5.75 -8.40
CA LEU A 31 2.02 5.92 -7.27
C LEU A 31 3.47 6.01 -7.74
N PRO A 32 4.29 6.94 -7.22
CA PRO A 32 5.71 6.99 -7.47
C PRO A 32 6.44 5.71 -7.03
N ALA A 33 7.44 5.29 -7.81
CA ALA A 33 8.26 4.12 -7.45
C ALA A 33 9.02 4.28 -6.12
N GLY A 34 9.32 5.52 -5.73
CA GLY A 34 10.02 5.83 -4.48
C GLY A 34 9.21 5.56 -3.21
N ASP A 35 7.89 5.43 -3.32
CA ASP A 35 7.00 5.15 -2.18
C ASP A 35 6.92 3.65 -1.88
N PHE A 36 7.48 2.80 -2.74
CA PHE A 36 7.44 1.34 -2.57
C PHE A 36 8.63 0.86 -1.73
N PRO A 37 8.40 -0.12 -0.84
CA PRO A 37 9.47 -0.71 -0.04
C PRO A 37 10.42 -1.55 -0.91
N ASN A 38 11.60 -1.87 -0.35
CA ASN A 38 12.51 -2.82 -0.97
C ASN A 38 11.83 -4.19 -1.11
N VAL A 39 11.82 -4.72 -2.33
CA VAL A 39 11.10 -5.95 -2.69
C VAL A 39 11.61 -7.16 -1.91
N GLU A 40 12.93 -7.36 -1.83
CA GLU A 40 13.51 -8.52 -1.13
C GLU A 40 13.15 -8.50 0.35
N HIS A 41 13.32 -7.35 1.00
CA HIS A 41 12.95 -7.20 2.41
C HIS A 41 11.44 -7.41 2.63
N PHE A 42 10.59 -6.85 1.75
CA PHE A 42 9.15 -7.04 1.85
C PHE A 42 8.75 -8.51 1.66
N ARG A 43 9.43 -9.23 0.75
CA ARG A 43 9.23 -10.65 0.50
C ARG A 43 9.55 -11.49 1.74
N GLU A 44 10.68 -11.24 2.39
CA GLU A 44 11.08 -11.91 3.63
C GLU A 44 10.04 -11.72 4.74
N VAL A 45 9.59 -10.48 4.94
CA VAL A 45 8.57 -10.15 5.95
C VAL A 45 7.25 -10.83 5.61
N LEU A 46 6.79 -10.75 4.35
CA LEU A 46 5.52 -11.31 3.90
C LEU A 46 5.43 -12.83 4.06
N ASN A 47 6.56 -13.54 3.93
CA ASN A 47 6.66 -14.98 4.19
C ASN A 47 6.29 -15.38 5.63
N GLY A 48 6.44 -14.47 6.60
CA GLY A 48 6.05 -14.68 7.98
C GLY A 48 4.54 -14.56 8.25
N TYR A 49 3.75 -14.12 7.27
CA TYR A 49 2.32 -13.88 7.42
C TYR A 49 1.45 -14.84 6.59
N SER A 50 0.19 -14.98 6.98
CA SER A 50 -0.82 -15.69 6.17
C SER A 50 -1.66 -14.66 5.42
N ILE A 51 -1.45 -14.54 4.10
CA ILE A 51 -2.12 -13.51 3.27
C ILE A 51 -3.64 -13.66 3.29
N ASP A 52 -4.17 -14.86 3.52
CA ASP A 52 -5.61 -15.08 3.63
C ASP A 52 -6.25 -14.50 4.91
N LYS A 53 -5.43 -14.10 5.89
CA LYS A 53 -5.87 -13.40 7.09
C LYS A 53 -5.85 -11.88 6.94
N PHE A 54 -5.34 -11.36 5.82
CA PHE A 54 -5.33 -9.91 5.60
C PHE A 54 -6.75 -9.40 5.41
N GLU A 55 -6.98 -8.20 5.94
CA GLU A 55 -8.22 -7.50 5.70
C GLU A 55 -8.36 -7.16 4.21
N LYS A 56 -9.60 -7.18 3.73
CA LYS A 56 -9.90 -6.68 2.39
C LYS A 56 -9.65 -5.18 2.34
N LEU A 57 -9.26 -4.70 1.17
CA LEU A 57 -9.14 -3.26 0.92
C LEU A 57 -10.46 -2.55 1.24
N LYS A 58 -10.38 -1.48 2.03
CA LYS A 58 -11.52 -0.64 2.40
C LYS A 58 -11.38 0.72 1.70
N PRO A 59 -12.07 0.96 0.56
CA PRO A 59 -11.89 2.18 -0.22
C PRO A 59 -12.11 3.46 0.59
N LYS A 60 -13.04 3.44 1.55
CA LYS A 60 -13.29 4.58 2.45
C LYS A 60 -12.10 4.97 3.31
N MET A 61 -11.25 4.01 3.68
CA MET A 61 -10.04 4.31 4.46
C MET A 61 -8.97 4.97 3.59
N ILE A 62 -8.87 4.57 2.31
CA ILE A 62 -7.98 5.25 1.35
C ILE A 62 -8.47 6.67 1.10
N GLN A 63 -9.76 6.85 0.83
CA GLN A 63 -10.34 8.18 0.59
C GLN A 63 -10.07 9.14 1.76
N ALA A 64 -10.19 8.67 3.01
CA ALA A 64 -9.89 9.50 4.17
C ALA A 64 -8.43 9.97 4.21
N VAL A 65 -7.48 9.15 3.74
CA VAL A 65 -6.06 9.53 3.63
C VAL A 65 -5.87 10.51 2.47
N ASP A 66 -6.50 10.27 1.33
CA ASP A 66 -6.43 11.18 0.17
C ASP A 66 -7.00 12.56 0.50
N ASP A 67 -8.14 12.61 1.21
CA ASP A 67 -8.77 13.86 1.67
C ASP A 67 -7.84 14.60 2.65
N MET A 68 -7.21 13.87 3.58
CA MET A 68 -6.26 14.45 4.52
C MET A 68 -5.04 15.05 3.80
N LEU A 69 -4.49 14.35 2.80
CA LEU A 69 -3.35 14.85 2.02
C LEU A 69 -3.73 16.03 1.13
N GLY A 70 -4.93 16.00 0.52
CA GLY A 70 -5.39 17.00 -0.45
C GLY A 70 -5.96 18.28 0.15
N TYR A 71 -6.56 18.20 1.34
CA TYR A 71 -7.30 19.31 1.95
C TYR A 71 -6.81 19.63 3.36
N ASP A 72 -6.81 18.66 4.26
CA ASP A 72 -6.59 18.91 5.69
C ASP A 72 -5.17 19.40 5.98
N ILE A 73 -4.14 18.77 5.38
CA ILE A 73 -2.74 19.19 5.56
C ILE A 73 -2.52 20.60 4.97
N PRO A 74 -2.90 20.91 3.71
CA PRO A 74 -2.79 22.27 3.20
C PRO A 74 -3.53 23.32 4.02
N GLU A 75 -4.72 23.01 4.54
CA GLU A 75 -5.47 23.92 5.41
C GLU A 75 -4.74 24.14 6.73
N LEU A 76 -4.23 23.08 7.35
CA LEU A 76 -3.41 23.16 8.55
C LEU A 76 -2.16 24.04 8.31
N LEU A 77 -1.48 23.87 7.18
CA LEU A 77 -0.31 24.67 6.82
C LEU A 77 -0.63 26.16 6.64
N LYS A 78 -1.82 26.53 6.16
CA LYS A 78 -2.27 27.94 6.10
C LYS A 78 -2.47 28.54 7.49
N ASN A 79 -2.89 27.73 8.45
CA ASN A 79 -3.11 28.16 9.83
C ASN A 79 -1.79 28.30 10.61
N PHE A 80 -0.72 27.65 10.15
CA PHE A 80 0.62 27.92 10.64
C PHE A 80 1.09 29.27 10.09
N ARG A 81 1.08 30.32 10.93
CA ARG A 81 1.76 31.59 10.62
C ARG A 81 3.21 31.30 10.25
N ASN A 82 3.68 31.92 9.17
CA ASN A 82 5.09 31.93 8.83
C ASN A 82 5.86 32.52 10.02
N PRO A 83 6.74 31.76 10.71
CA PRO A 83 7.52 32.29 11.83
C PRO A 83 8.57 33.33 11.41
N TYR A 84 8.69 33.57 10.09
CA TYR A 84 9.57 34.57 9.50
C TYR A 84 8.81 35.79 8.93
N GLU A 85 7.50 35.93 9.19
CA GLU A 85 6.77 37.20 9.14
C GLU A 85 6.69 37.86 10.52
#